data_AF-A0A8X6QPS8-F1
#
_entry.id   AF-A0A8X6QPS8-F1
#
_cell.length_a   1.000
_cell.length_b   1.000
_cell.length_c   1.000
_cell.angle_alpha   90.00
_cell.angle_beta   90.00
_cell.angle_gamma   90.00
#
_symmetry.space_group_name_H-M   'P 1'
#
loop_
_entity.id
_entity.type
_entity.pdbx_description
1 polymer ?
#
loop_
_entity_poly.entity_id
_entity_poly.type
_entity_poly.pdbx_seq_one_letter_code
_entity_poly.pdbx_strand_id
1 'polypeptide(L)'
;MGGKAKKRPSTDIPDCKYGLSCYQKNPQHRKKFRHPDPVTEQKNDLSFENENSDNQNEVQVTETHEETSSEEESADSVEEILKSMPEDFFEFWNFCKTVNEVKPEDAFSELGLQLVGIYDLLSKQLPKKKKVALHCHYRYYYDPPELQTVIKSNDKNLYHIGYFRDEPDKHPSVLVSNSAAVGPKLTLKGDNIFAAMNAELTERLKKLKQTALRSKFLKIQENLRKCAKNKKYSIEISTAKTKARNKKVVSKTFN
;
A
#
# COMPACT_ATOMS: atom_id res chain seq x y z
N MET A 1 -29.26 -25.92 55.83
CA MET A 1 -30.06 -25.11 54.87
C MET A 1 -29.20 -23.96 54.35
N GLY A 2 -29.21 -23.68 53.05
CA GLY A 2 -28.61 -22.46 52.48
C GLY A 2 -27.74 -22.63 51.22
N GLY A 3 -28.12 -23.45 50.24
CA GLY A 3 -27.46 -23.49 48.93
C GLY A 3 -27.93 -22.33 48.04
N LYS A 4 -27.03 -21.39 47.70
CA LYS A 4 -27.31 -20.24 46.82
C LYS A 4 -27.53 -20.71 45.38
N ALA A 5 -28.75 -20.47 44.86
CA ALA A 5 -29.09 -20.69 43.46
C ALA A 5 -28.35 -19.70 42.54
N LYS A 6 -27.64 -20.20 41.52
CA LYS A 6 -27.06 -19.40 40.44
C LYS A 6 -28.20 -18.93 39.51
N LYS A 7 -28.43 -17.62 39.45
CA LYS A 7 -29.41 -16.97 38.56
C LYS A 7 -29.06 -17.24 37.08
N ARG A 8 -30.06 -17.61 36.29
CA ARG A 8 -29.99 -17.69 34.81
C ARG A 8 -29.86 -16.26 34.23
N PRO A 9 -29.00 -15.98 33.23
CA PRO A 9 -28.95 -14.66 32.60
C PRO A 9 -30.10 -14.46 31.61
N SER A 10 -30.63 -13.25 31.60
CA SER A 10 -31.75 -12.75 30.80
C SER A 10 -31.47 -12.70 29.30
N THR A 11 -32.55 -12.80 28.51
CA THR A 11 -32.62 -13.05 27.06
C THR A 11 -32.53 -11.80 26.17
N ASP A 12 -31.79 -10.74 26.53
CA ASP A 12 -31.84 -9.44 25.81
C ASP A 12 -30.49 -8.90 25.29
N ILE A 13 -29.54 -9.77 24.95
CA ILE A 13 -28.27 -9.34 24.33
C ILE A 13 -28.24 -9.84 22.88
N PRO A 14 -28.21 -8.96 21.86
CA PRO A 14 -28.18 -9.35 20.47
C PRO A 14 -26.87 -10.06 20.10
N ASP A 15 -26.94 -10.94 19.11
CA ASP A 15 -25.77 -11.64 18.59
C ASP A 15 -24.85 -10.68 17.85
N CYS A 16 -23.53 -10.92 17.97
CA CYS A 16 -22.56 -10.15 17.22
C CYS A 16 -22.67 -10.48 15.72
N LYS A 17 -22.77 -9.45 14.87
CA LYS A 17 -22.73 -9.57 13.40
C LYS A 17 -21.56 -10.42 12.88
N TYR A 18 -20.44 -10.45 13.61
CA TYR A 18 -19.22 -11.15 13.21
C TYR A 18 -19.01 -12.49 13.95
N GLY A 19 -19.86 -12.84 14.93
CA GLY A 19 -19.79 -14.11 15.67
C GLY A 19 -18.37 -14.49 16.11
N LEU A 20 -17.95 -15.73 15.82
CA LEU A 20 -16.62 -16.27 16.11
C LEU A 20 -15.45 -15.49 15.46
N SER A 21 -15.72 -14.74 14.39
CA SER A 21 -14.74 -13.96 13.63
C SER A 21 -14.64 -12.48 14.04
N CYS A 22 -15.29 -12.09 15.15
CA CYS A 22 -15.28 -10.70 15.61
C CYS A 22 -13.89 -10.20 16.01
N TYR A 23 -13.43 -9.12 15.37
CA TYR A 23 -12.13 -8.49 15.67
C TYR A 23 -12.13 -7.64 16.95
N GLN A 24 -13.31 -7.23 17.45
CA GLN A 24 -13.44 -6.39 18.63
C GLN A 24 -13.35 -7.22 19.93
N LYS A 25 -12.16 -7.25 20.52
CA LYS A 25 -11.88 -8.03 21.75
C LYS A 25 -12.12 -7.26 23.06
N ASN A 26 -12.55 -6.00 22.99
CA ASN A 26 -12.66 -5.16 24.18
C ASN A 26 -13.81 -5.62 25.12
N PRO A 27 -13.72 -5.36 26.44
CA PRO A 27 -14.72 -5.82 27.41
C PRO A 27 -16.09 -5.15 27.26
N GLN A 28 -16.15 -3.95 26.68
CA GLN A 28 -17.41 -3.23 26.48
C GLN A 28 -18.26 -3.86 25.37
N HIS A 29 -17.62 -4.34 24.31
CA HIS A 29 -18.24 -5.04 23.18
C HIS A 29 -18.85 -6.37 23.62
N ARG A 30 -18.09 -7.16 24.40
CA ARG A 30 -18.57 -8.45 24.93
C ARG A 30 -19.71 -8.35 25.94
N LYS A 31 -19.95 -7.15 26.51
CA LYS A 31 -21.15 -6.87 27.33
C LYS A 31 -22.39 -6.53 26.50
N LYS A 32 -22.20 -6.01 25.28
CA LYS A 32 -23.27 -5.57 24.38
C LYS A 32 -23.66 -6.61 23.33
N PHE A 33 -22.76 -7.53 22.98
CA PHE A 33 -22.96 -8.51 21.92
C PHE A 33 -22.49 -9.91 22.31
N ARG A 34 -23.34 -10.90 22.04
CA ARG A 34 -23.06 -12.30 22.30
C ARG A 34 -22.16 -12.89 21.20
N HIS A 35 -21.19 -13.71 21.61
CA HIS A 35 -20.35 -14.50 20.73
C HIS A 35 -20.48 -15.95 21.20
N PRO A 36 -20.85 -16.91 20.34
CA PRO A 36 -20.82 -18.32 20.72
C PRO A 36 -19.36 -18.73 20.94
N ASP A 37 -19.07 -19.46 22.01
CA ASP A 37 -17.74 -20.04 22.21
C ASP A 37 -17.58 -21.28 21.30
N PRO A 38 -16.39 -21.52 20.71
CA PRO A 38 -16.14 -22.76 19.99
C PRO A 38 -16.26 -23.93 20.96
N VAL A 39 -17.11 -24.91 20.62
CA VAL A 39 -17.35 -26.11 21.41
C VAL A 39 -16.02 -26.82 21.60
N THR A 40 -15.54 -26.85 22.85
CA THR A 40 -14.43 -27.69 23.28
C THR A 40 -15.05 -28.90 23.97
N GLU A 41 -15.07 -30.04 23.27
CA GLU A 41 -15.45 -31.31 23.89
C GLU A 41 -14.44 -31.65 24.99
N GLN A 42 -14.98 -32.01 26.16
CA GLN A 42 -14.26 -32.22 27.40
C GLN A 42 -13.56 -33.59 27.41
N LYS A 43 -12.34 -33.60 27.94
CA LYS A 43 -11.52 -34.77 28.26
C LYS A 43 -12.22 -35.69 29.27
N ASN A 44 -12.06 -37.00 29.12
CA ASN A 44 -11.93 -37.97 30.23
C ASN A 44 -11.11 -39.22 29.83
N ASP A 45 -10.04 -39.41 30.60
CA ASP A 45 -9.17 -40.57 30.91
C ASP A 45 -9.55 -42.00 30.49
N LEU A 46 -8.67 -42.70 29.73
CA LEU A 46 -7.84 -43.87 30.15
C LEU A 46 -7.26 -44.71 28.98
N SER A 47 -5.92 -44.72 28.91
CA SER A 47 -5.00 -45.86 28.70
C SER A 47 -4.80 -46.59 27.33
N PHE A 48 -3.50 -46.83 27.07
CA PHE A 48 -2.81 -47.85 26.25
C PHE A 48 -2.51 -47.65 24.74
N GLU A 49 -1.22 -47.39 24.51
CA GLU A 49 -0.26 -47.90 23.50
C GLU A 49 -0.47 -47.79 21.97
N ASN A 50 0.58 -47.22 21.35
CA ASN A 50 1.25 -47.48 20.06
C ASN A 50 0.43 -48.00 18.86
N GLU A 51 0.49 -47.28 17.74
CA GLU A 51 1.29 -47.70 16.57
C GLU A 51 1.32 -46.63 15.46
N ASN A 52 2.46 -46.60 14.75
CA ASN A 52 2.76 -45.83 13.55
C ASN A 52 1.92 -46.31 12.35
N SER A 53 1.44 -45.39 11.49
CA SER A 53 1.40 -45.62 10.04
C SER A 53 1.06 -44.34 9.28
N ASP A 54 1.93 -43.98 8.34
CA ASP A 54 1.62 -43.21 7.14
C ASP A 54 0.31 -43.71 6.48
N ASN A 55 -0.53 -42.81 5.96
CA ASN A 55 -0.76 -42.77 4.52
C ASN A 55 -1.55 -41.53 4.06
N GLN A 56 -1.21 -41.13 2.86
CA GLN A 56 -1.78 -40.12 2.00
C GLN A 56 -3.27 -40.39 1.70
N ASN A 57 -4.07 -39.34 1.51
CA ASN A 57 -5.03 -39.26 0.40
C ASN A 57 -5.64 -37.86 0.25
N GLU A 58 -5.53 -37.36 -0.98
CA GLU A 58 -6.32 -36.26 -1.55
C GLU A 58 -7.82 -36.62 -1.54
N VAL A 59 -8.67 -35.65 -1.19
CA VAL A 59 -10.01 -35.53 -1.80
C VAL A 59 -10.39 -34.05 -1.90
N GLN A 60 -10.66 -33.63 -3.13
CA GLN A 60 -11.31 -32.38 -3.52
C GLN A 60 -12.77 -32.35 -3.01
N VAL A 61 -13.21 -31.23 -2.42
CA VAL A 61 -14.64 -30.92 -2.33
C VAL A 61 -14.87 -29.52 -2.88
N THR A 62 -15.66 -29.51 -3.95
CA THR A 62 -16.13 -28.40 -4.75
C THR A 62 -17.17 -27.54 -4.03
N GLU A 63 -17.07 -26.24 -4.32
CA GLU A 63 -18.10 -25.18 -4.41
C GLU A 63 -19.52 -25.47 -3.90
N THR A 64 -20.06 -24.56 -3.09
CA THR A 64 -20.99 -23.50 -3.54
C THR A 64 -21.47 -22.72 -2.33
N HIS A 65 -21.32 -21.39 -2.30
CA HIS A 65 -22.34 -20.53 -1.71
C HIS A 65 -22.31 -19.18 -2.40
N GLU A 66 -23.47 -18.89 -2.96
CA GLU A 66 -23.81 -17.77 -3.83
C GLU A 66 -23.65 -16.42 -3.17
N GLU A 67 -23.36 -15.49 -4.06
CA GLU A 67 -23.35 -14.05 -3.95
C GLU A 67 -24.56 -13.51 -3.18
N THR A 68 -24.31 -12.53 -2.31
CA THR A 68 -25.32 -11.51 -2.03
C THR A 68 -24.71 -10.16 -2.39
N SER A 69 -25.27 -9.61 -3.47
CA SER A 69 -25.00 -8.30 -4.03
C SER A 69 -25.38 -7.19 -3.06
N SER A 70 -24.41 -6.34 -2.74
CA SER A 70 -24.66 -4.93 -2.51
C SER A 70 -23.77 -4.14 -3.45
N GLU A 71 -24.31 -3.82 -4.63
CA GLU A 71 -23.98 -2.64 -5.43
C GLU A 71 -24.03 -1.42 -4.45
N GLU A 72 -23.15 -0.43 -4.44
CA GLU A 72 -22.47 0.30 -5.50
C GLU A 72 -21.18 0.89 -4.91
N GLU A 73 -20.02 0.62 -5.50
CA GLU A 73 -18.92 1.59 -5.50
C GLU A 73 -18.44 1.62 -6.94
N SER A 74 -18.60 2.77 -7.60
CA SER A 74 -18.13 3.02 -8.96
C SER A 74 -16.63 2.71 -9.02
N ALA A 75 -16.28 1.53 -9.49
CA ALA A 75 -14.89 1.22 -9.78
C ALA A 75 -14.51 2.09 -10.97
N ASP A 76 -13.80 3.20 -10.71
CA ASP A 76 -13.28 4.08 -11.74
C ASP A 76 -12.61 3.22 -12.82
N SER A 77 -12.97 3.49 -14.07
CA SER A 77 -12.34 2.80 -15.19
C SER A 77 -10.82 3.04 -15.17
N VAL A 78 -10.03 2.11 -15.71
CA VAL A 78 -8.57 2.27 -15.81
C VAL A 78 -8.22 3.57 -16.53
N GLU A 79 -9.01 3.93 -17.54
CA GLU A 79 -8.88 5.14 -18.33
C GLU A 79 -9.11 6.41 -17.49
N GLU A 80 -10.06 6.39 -16.56
CA GLU A 80 -10.37 7.51 -15.66
C GLU A 80 -9.28 7.71 -14.61
N ILE A 81 -8.78 6.61 -14.03
CA ILE A 81 -7.65 6.64 -13.11
C ILE A 81 -6.41 7.23 -13.80
N LEU A 82 -6.11 6.79 -15.03
CA LEU A 82 -4.98 7.32 -15.80
C LEU A 82 -5.17 8.80 -16.16
N LYS A 83 -6.38 9.24 -16.54
CA LYS A 83 -6.67 10.67 -16.80
C LYS A 83 -6.48 11.55 -15.56
N SER A 84 -6.67 11.00 -14.36
CA SER A 84 -6.43 11.74 -13.11
C SER A 84 -4.94 12.01 -12.84
N MET A 85 -4.03 11.27 -13.48
CA MET A 85 -2.60 11.39 -13.25
C MET A 85 -2.02 12.64 -13.91
N PRO A 86 -1.04 13.30 -13.29
CA PRO A 86 -0.39 14.48 -13.84
C PRO A 86 0.53 14.11 -15.02
N GLU A 87 0.83 15.07 -15.89
CA GLU A 87 1.64 14.83 -17.11
C GLU A 87 3.04 14.25 -16.78
N ASP A 88 3.65 14.69 -15.68
CA ASP A 88 4.99 14.24 -15.27
C ASP A 88 5.04 12.73 -14.98
N PHE A 89 3.91 12.12 -14.59
CA PHE A 89 3.79 10.67 -14.42
C PHE A 89 4.06 9.92 -15.74
N PHE A 90 3.42 10.35 -16.83
CA PHE A 90 3.57 9.72 -18.15
C PHE A 90 4.92 10.03 -18.78
N GLU A 91 5.40 11.26 -18.64
CA GLU A 91 6.72 11.65 -19.13
C GLU A 91 7.83 10.89 -18.43
N PHE A 92 7.68 10.63 -17.12
CA PHE A 92 8.64 9.83 -16.36
C PHE A 92 8.60 8.35 -16.77
N TRP A 93 7.43 7.79 -17.10
CA TRP A 93 7.36 6.45 -17.69
C TRP A 93 8.13 6.36 -19.01
N ASN A 94 7.94 7.35 -19.88
CA ASN A 94 8.66 7.42 -21.16
C ASN A 94 10.16 7.59 -20.94
N PHE A 95 10.59 8.36 -19.94
CA PHE A 95 11.99 8.40 -19.53
C PHE A 95 12.48 7.01 -19.10
N CYS A 96 11.73 6.29 -18.27
CA CYS A 96 12.10 4.94 -17.82
C CYS A 96 12.25 3.96 -18.98
N LYS A 97 11.44 4.06 -20.04
CA LYS A 97 11.62 3.28 -21.28
C LYS A 97 12.96 3.53 -21.96
N THR A 98 13.51 4.74 -21.88
CA THR A 98 14.85 5.02 -22.42
C THR A 98 15.98 4.40 -21.60
N VAL A 99 15.70 4.05 -20.34
CA VAL A 99 16.67 3.41 -19.43
C VAL A 99 16.56 1.89 -19.51
N ASN A 100 15.35 1.35 -19.53
CA ASN A 100 15.05 -0.06 -19.71
C ASN A 100 13.79 -0.20 -20.58
N GLU A 101 13.98 -0.55 -21.85
CA GLU A 101 12.89 -0.67 -22.82
C GLU A 101 11.96 -1.85 -22.52
N VAL A 102 12.52 -2.97 -22.05
CA VAL A 102 11.79 -4.23 -21.84
C VAL A 102 10.96 -4.19 -20.55
N LYS A 103 11.53 -3.64 -19.47
CA LYS A 103 10.88 -3.50 -18.16
C LYS A 103 11.11 -2.10 -17.59
N PRO A 104 10.37 -1.08 -18.05
CA PRO A 104 10.55 0.29 -17.57
C PRO A 104 10.34 0.42 -16.06
N GLU A 105 9.51 -0.44 -15.46
CA GLU A 105 9.27 -0.48 -14.01
C GLU A 105 10.53 -0.78 -13.19
N ASP A 106 11.47 -1.53 -13.78
CA ASP A 106 12.73 -1.95 -13.17
C ASP A 106 13.92 -1.04 -13.54
N ALA A 107 13.67 0.12 -14.15
CA ALA A 107 14.70 1.06 -14.61
C ALA A 107 15.71 1.47 -13.51
N PHE A 108 15.31 1.43 -12.24
CA PHE A 108 16.13 1.78 -11.09
C PHE A 108 16.35 0.63 -10.10
N SER A 109 16.05 -0.61 -10.51
CA SER A 109 16.09 -1.81 -9.65
C SER A 109 17.48 -2.09 -9.07
N GLU A 110 18.56 -1.78 -9.78
CA GLU A 110 19.94 -1.91 -9.28
C GLU A 110 20.27 -0.93 -8.13
N LEU A 111 19.52 0.18 -8.02
CA LEU A 111 19.56 1.05 -6.84
C LEU A 111 18.54 0.63 -5.78
N GLY A 112 17.83 -0.47 -5.99
CA GLY A 112 16.77 -0.97 -5.10
C GLY A 112 15.49 -0.15 -5.16
N LEU A 113 15.21 0.53 -6.28
CA LEU A 113 13.97 1.28 -6.51
C LEU A 113 13.17 0.64 -7.65
N GLN A 114 11.84 0.60 -7.52
CA GLN A 114 10.96 0.05 -8.54
C GLN A 114 9.71 0.91 -8.68
N LEU A 115 9.27 1.17 -9.90
CA LEU A 115 7.98 1.81 -10.16
C LEU A 115 6.86 0.79 -9.93
N VAL A 116 5.82 1.21 -9.24
CA VAL A 116 4.72 0.35 -8.79
C VAL A 116 3.39 1.12 -8.79
N GLY A 117 2.32 0.50 -8.30
CA GLY A 117 1.04 1.17 -8.12
C GLY A 117 0.37 1.42 -9.46
N ILE A 118 0.06 2.67 -9.79
CA ILE A 118 -0.55 3.02 -11.08
C ILE A 118 0.37 2.68 -12.26
N TYR A 119 1.70 2.67 -12.08
CA TYR A 119 2.60 2.22 -13.14
C TYR A 119 2.35 0.77 -13.59
N ASP A 120 1.77 -0.08 -12.73
CA ASP A 120 1.43 -1.46 -13.08
C ASP A 120 0.30 -1.56 -14.13
N LEU A 121 -0.50 -0.50 -14.27
CA LEU A 121 -1.45 -0.34 -15.37
C LEU A 121 -0.73 -0.15 -16.71
N LEU A 122 0.37 0.60 -16.71
CA LEU A 122 1.17 0.85 -17.92
C LEU A 122 2.03 -0.35 -18.31
N SER A 123 2.49 -1.14 -17.33
CA SER A 123 3.24 -2.39 -17.57
C SER A 123 2.34 -3.58 -17.93
N LYS A 124 1.00 -3.40 -17.95
CA LYS A 124 -0.02 -4.44 -18.22
C LYS A 124 0.04 -5.65 -17.27
N GLN A 125 0.62 -5.48 -16.08
CA GLN A 125 0.82 -6.57 -15.12
C GLN A 125 -0.37 -6.80 -14.17
N LEU A 126 -1.48 -6.05 -14.30
CA LEU A 126 -2.61 -6.31 -13.42
C LEU A 126 -3.27 -7.68 -13.68
N PRO A 127 -3.60 -8.43 -12.62
CA PRO A 127 -4.32 -9.69 -12.76
C PRO A 127 -5.70 -9.44 -13.37
N LYS A 128 -5.91 -9.90 -14.61
CA LYS A 128 -7.13 -9.72 -15.44
C LYS A 128 -8.45 -10.19 -14.80
N LYS A 129 -8.43 -10.80 -13.61
CA LYS A 129 -9.56 -11.55 -13.03
C LYS A 129 -9.89 -11.21 -11.57
N LYS A 130 -9.32 -10.15 -11.00
CA LYS A 130 -9.75 -9.66 -9.67
C LYS A 130 -10.14 -8.20 -9.82
N LYS A 131 -11.28 -7.81 -9.24
CA LYS A 131 -11.53 -6.41 -8.86
C LYS A 131 -10.42 -6.05 -7.88
N VAL A 132 -9.27 -5.59 -8.38
CA VAL A 132 -8.21 -5.08 -7.54
C VAL A 132 -8.69 -3.73 -7.10
N ALA A 133 -8.90 -3.56 -5.80
CA ALA A 133 -9.04 -2.25 -5.20
C ALA A 133 -7.74 -1.47 -5.46
N LEU A 134 -7.66 -0.79 -6.59
CA LEU A 134 -6.47 -0.07 -7.04
C LEU A 134 -6.01 0.95 -6.00
N HIS A 135 -6.94 1.52 -5.23
CA HIS A 135 -6.66 2.41 -4.11
C HIS A 135 -5.93 1.75 -2.93
N CYS A 136 -5.97 0.41 -2.82
CA CYS A 136 -5.21 -0.37 -1.85
C CYS A 136 -3.92 -0.96 -2.43
N HIS A 137 -3.75 -0.93 -3.75
CA HIS A 137 -2.58 -1.47 -4.43
C HIS A 137 -1.33 -0.64 -4.08
N TYR A 138 -0.36 -1.25 -3.40
CA TYR A 138 0.81 -0.57 -2.81
C TYR A 138 0.48 0.54 -1.79
N ARG A 139 -0.69 0.49 -1.14
CA ARG A 139 -0.99 1.34 0.01
C ARG A 139 -0.35 0.75 1.27
N TYR A 140 0.60 1.49 1.86
CA TYR A 140 1.28 1.09 3.09
C TYR A 140 0.46 1.47 4.34
N TYR A 141 0.86 0.92 5.48
CA TYR A 141 0.10 1.02 6.75
C TYR A 141 -0.18 2.47 7.20
N TYR A 142 0.76 3.39 6.95
CA TYR A 142 0.62 4.80 7.35
C TYR A 142 0.21 5.72 6.19
N ASP A 143 -0.11 5.17 5.02
CA ASP A 143 -0.47 5.98 3.86
C ASP A 143 -1.88 6.51 4.05
N PRO A 144 -2.07 7.84 4.17
CA PRO A 144 -3.39 8.41 4.27
C PRO A 144 -4.07 8.39 2.88
N PRO A 145 -5.40 8.54 2.75
CA PRO A 145 -6.11 8.48 1.47
C PRO A 145 -5.49 9.34 0.37
N GLU A 146 -4.95 10.50 0.74
CA GLU A 146 -4.28 11.49 -0.11
C GLU A 146 -2.99 10.97 -0.76
N LEU A 147 -2.35 9.95 -0.18
CA LEU A 147 -1.09 9.40 -0.66
C LEU A 147 -1.32 8.21 -1.58
N GLN A 148 -0.82 8.33 -2.81
CA GLN A 148 -0.84 7.28 -3.81
C GLN A 148 0.59 6.90 -4.21
N THR A 149 1.04 5.74 -3.75
CA THR A 149 2.39 5.23 -3.98
C THR A 149 2.64 4.91 -5.45
N VAL A 150 3.79 5.36 -5.96
CA VAL A 150 4.23 5.12 -7.34
C VAL A 150 5.64 4.54 -7.44
N ILE A 151 6.42 4.63 -6.37
CA ILE A 151 7.78 4.06 -6.30
C ILE A 151 7.96 3.39 -4.95
N LYS A 152 8.47 2.17 -4.94
CA LYS A 152 8.92 1.48 -3.72
C LYS A 152 10.42 1.28 -3.72
N SER A 153 10.97 1.12 -2.53
CA SER A 153 12.30 0.58 -2.30
C SER A 153 12.21 -0.88 -1.90
N ASN A 154 13.21 -1.68 -2.28
CA ASN A 154 13.33 -3.09 -1.88
C ASN A 154 14.01 -3.26 -0.50
N ASP A 155 14.08 -2.19 0.30
CA ASP A 155 14.65 -2.22 1.64
C ASP A 155 13.64 -2.67 2.71
N LYS A 156 14.17 -3.03 3.87
CA LYS A 156 13.39 -3.48 5.04
C LYS A 156 12.57 -2.35 5.68
N ASN A 157 12.90 -1.09 5.39
CA ASN A 157 12.25 0.06 5.99
C ASN A 157 10.91 0.38 5.32
N LEU A 158 10.57 -0.34 4.24
CA LEU A 158 9.38 -0.11 3.44
C LEU A 158 9.36 1.34 2.93
N TYR A 159 10.53 1.84 2.50
CA TYR A 159 10.63 3.17 1.92
C TYR A 159 9.86 3.23 0.61
N HIS A 160 9.06 4.26 0.43
CA HIS A 160 8.28 4.48 -0.79
C HIS A 160 8.05 5.97 -1.03
N ILE A 161 7.71 6.30 -2.27
CA ILE A 161 7.38 7.65 -2.73
C ILE A 161 6.01 7.59 -3.41
N GLY A 162 5.16 8.54 -3.07
CA GLY A 162 3.82 8.67 -3.64
C GLY A 162 3.47 10.11 -3.98
N TYR A 163 2.50 10.24 -4.86
CA TYR A 163 1.80 11.49 -5.13
C TYR A 163 0.86 11.81 -3.96
N PHE A 164 0.90 13.05 -3.48
CA PHE A 164 0.01 13.55 -2.43
C PHE A 164 -1.03 14.49 -3.05
N ARG A 165 -2.30 14.10 -2.97
CA ARG A 165 -3.46 14.87 -3.45
C ARG A 165 -4.21 15.46 -2.27
N ASP A 166 -4.25 16.79 -2.18
CA ASP A 166 -5.06 17.47 -1.16
C ASP A 166 -6.57 17.32 -1.43
N GLU A 167 -6.95 17.23 -2.71
CA GLU A 167 -8.33 17.07 -3.17
C GLU A 167 -8.33 15.97 -4.25
N PRO A 168 -9.30 15.03 -4.23
CA PRO A 168 -9.33 13.89 -5.14
C PRO A 168 -9.48 14.31 -6.61
N ASP A 169 -10.30 15.33 -6.87
CA ASP A 169 -10.61 15.81 -8.22
C ASP A 169 -9.49 16.68 -8.82
N LYS A 170 -8.46 16.98 -8.05
CA LYS A 170 -7.32 17.77 -8.50
C LYS A 170 -6.12 16.88 -8.76
N HIS A 171 -5.29 17.32 -9.71
CA HIS A 171 -3.99 16.69 -9.90
C HIS A 171 -3.15 16.77 -8.62
N PRO A 172 -2.26 15.79 -8.39
CA PRO A 172 -1.41 15.80 -7.21
C PRO A 172 -0.63 17.09 -7.06
N SER A 173 -0.58 17.57 -5.82
CA SER A 173 0.08 18.82 -5.52
C SER A 173 1.59 18.65 -5.47
N VAL A 174 2.04 17.54 -4.88
CA VAL A 174 3.45 17.24 -4.57
C VAL A 174 3.71 15.73 -4.52
N LEU A 175 4.98 15.33 -4.50
CA LEU A 175 5.38 13.99 -4.08
C LEU A 175 5.99 14.01 -2.68
N VAL A 176 5.70 12.97 -1.92
CA VAL A 176 6.23 12.75 -0.57
C VAL A 176 6.77 11.34 -0.44
N SER A 177 7.73 11.14 0.46
CA SER A 177 8.24 9.82 0.83
C SER A 177 7.88 9.46 2.26
N ASN A 178 7.70 8.16 2.52
CA ASN A 178 7.61 7.60 3.86
C ASN A 178 8.46 6.32 3.97
N SER A 179 8.76 5.91 5.20
CA SER A 179 9.31 4.59 5.53
C SER A 179 8.36 3.92 6.51
N ALA A 180 7.48 3.05 6.00
CA ALA A 180 6.34 2.57 6.77
C ALA A 180 6.75 1.71 7.98
N ALA A 181 7.94 1.10 7.96
CA ALA A 181 8.48 0.37 9.11
C ALA A 181 9.05 1.29 10.20
N VAL A 182 9.29 2.57 9.90
CA VAL A 182 9.90 3.54 10.82
C VAL A 182 8.84 4.39 11.53
N GLY A 183 7.80 4.84 10.81
CA GLY A 183 6.72 5.63 11.38
C GLY A 183 5.89 6.38 10.33
N PRO A 184 4.94 7.24 10.74
CA PRO A 184 3.98 7.88 9.84
C PRO A 184 4.52 9.10 9.09
N LYS A 185 5.76 9.54 9.36
CA LYS A 185 6.28 10.81 8.87
C LYS A 185 6.41 10.85 7.35
N LEU A 186 5.80 11.84 6.73
CA LEU A 186 5.90 12.18 5.31
C LEU A 186 6.94 13.27 5.10
N THR A 187 7.81 13.06 4.11
CA THR A 187 8.86 14.00 3.74
C THR A 187 8.65 14.48 2.31
N LEU A 188 8.55 15.79 2.11
CA LEU A 188 8.42 16.39 0.77
C LEU A 188 9.62 16.04 -0.10
N LYS A 189 9.36 15.56 -1.32
CA LYS A 189 10.39 15.20 -2.32
C LYS A 189 10.35 16.04 -3.59
N GLY A 190 9.29 16.82 -3.82
CA GLY A 190 9.21 17.78 -4.93
C GLY A 190 7.78 18.04 -5.37
N ASP A 191 7.58 18.93 -6.34
CA ASP A 191 6.28 19.18 -6.96
C ASP A 191 6.00 18.34 -8.22
N ASN A 192 6.97 17.51 -8.62
CA ASN A 192 6.91 16.59 -9.73
C ASN A 192 7.87 15.40 -9.49
N ILE A 193 7.67 14.30 -10.21
CA ILE A 193 8.40 13.05 -10.01
C ILE A 193 9.88 13.13 -10.41
N PHE A 194 10.24 14.01 -11.36
CA PHE A 194 11.64 14.24 -11.73
C PHE A 194 12.43 14.88 -10.58
N ALA A 195 11.84 15.85 -9.87
CA ALA A 195 12.44 16.42 -8.66
C ALA A 195 12.64 15.35 -7.57
N ALA A 196 11.60 14.56 -7.30
CA ALA A 196 11.63 13.50 -6.30
C ALA A 196 12.73 12.47 -6.60
N MET A 197 12.80 12.01 -7.86
CA MET A 197 13.80 11.04 -8.28
C MET A 197 15.21 11.65 -8.35
N ASN A 198 15.36 12.91 -8.76
CA ASN A 198 16.66 13.58 -8.72
C ASN A 198 17.20 13.68 -7.28
N ALA A 199 16.34 14.02 -6.31
CA ALA A 199 16.71 14.06 -4.90
C ALA A 199 17.10 12.66 -4.39
N GLU A 200 16.30 11.64 -4.71
CA GLU A 200 16.57 10.26 -4.30
C GLU A 200 17.87 9.71 -4.90
N LEU A 201 18.09 9.90 -6.20
CA LEU A 201 19.34 9.51 -6.87
C LEU A 201 20.54 10.21 -6.23
N THR A 202 20.43 11.49 -5.87
CA THR A 202 21.51 12.23 -5.20
C THR A 202 21.87 11.59 -3.87
N GLU A 203 20.88 11.22 -3.06
CA GLU A 203 21.09 10.58 -1.75
C GLU A 203 21.66 9.17 -1.89
N ARG A 204 21.12 8.34 -2.79
CA ARG A 204 21.59 6.96 -3.00
C ARG A 204 23.00 6.94 -3.59
N LEU A 205 23.29 7.79 -4.57
CA LEU A 205 24.61 7.87 -5.18
C LEU A 205 25.66 8.26 -4.15
N LYS A 206 25.40 9.24 -3.26
CA LYS A 206 26.31 9.61 -2.17
C LYS A 206 26.73 8.43 -1.30
N LYS A 207 25.83 7.48 -1.04
CA LYS A 207 26.08 6.29 -0.21
C LYS A 207 26.62 5.10 -1.01
N LEU A 208 26.53 5.13 -2.33
CA LEU A 208 26.90 4.02 -3.21
C LEU A 208 28.43 3.90 -3.35
N LYS A 209 28.97 2.75 -2.94
CA LYS A 209 30.41 2.45 -3.01
C LYS A 209 30.85 1.86 -4.35
N GLN A 210 29.94 1.25 -5.11
CA GLN A 210 30.27 0.58 -6.37
C GLN A 210 30.48 1.58 -7.51
N THR A 211 31.74 1.78 -7.91
CA THR A 211 32.14 2.83 -8.87
C THR A 211 31.47 2.70 -10.23
N ALA A 212 31.41 1.50 -10.82
CA ALA A 212 30.80 1.30 -12.14
C ALA A 212 29.30 1.63 -12.14
N LEU A 213 28.58 1.13 -11.14
CA LEU A 213 27.15 1.39 -10.96
C LEU A 213 26.88 2.88 -10.69
N ARG A 214 27.71 3.51 -9.85
CA ARG A 214 27.65 4.94 -9.58
C ARG A 214 27.82 5.76 -10.86
N SER A 215 28.80 5.45 -11.70
CA SER A 215 29.02 6.14 -12.98
C SER A 215 27.84 5.96 -13.96
N LYS A 216 27.25 4.76 -14.02
CA LYS A 216 26.03 4.50 -14.81
C LYS A 216 24.88 5.41 -14.36
N PHE A 217 24.59 5.43 -13.06
CA PHE A 217 23.47 6.22 -12.53
C PHE A 217 23.73 7.72 -12.47
N LEU A 218 24.98 8.17 -12.46
CA LEU A 218 25.31 9.59 -12.67
C LEU A 218 24.91 10.05 -14.07
N LYS A 219 25.17 9.24 -15.11
CA LYS A 219 24.72 9.53 -16.49
C LYS A 219 23.20 9.52 -16.60
N ILE A 220 22.55 8.54 -15.98
CA ILE A 220 21.07 8.48 -15.93
C ILE A 220 20.51 9.72 -15.23
N GLN A 221 21.09 10.13 -14.11
CA GLN A 221 20.68 11.34 -13.38
C GLN A 221 20.86 12.60 -14.22
N GLU A 222 21.95 12.72 -15.00
CA GLU A 222 22.16 13.83 -15.91
C GLU A 222 21.08 13.86 -17.01
N ASN A 223 20.75 12.71 -17.61
CA ASN A 223 19.68 12.59 -18.60
C ASN A 223 18.31 12.93 -18.00
N LEU A 224 18.05 12.52 -16.75
CA LEU A 224 16.84 12.86 -16.02
C LEU A 224 16.72 14.39 -15.86
N ARG A 225 17.80 15.07 -15.48
CA ARG A 225 17.82 16.55 -15.36
C ARG A 225 17.63 17.24 -16.71
N LYS A 226 18.22 16.71 -17.79
CA LYS A 226 18.02 17.22 -19.15
C LYS A 226 16.57 17.07 -19.60
N CYS A 227 15.97 15.89 -19.35
CA CYS A 227 14.56 15.62 -19.64
C CYS A 227 13.65 16.61 -18.89
N ALA A 228 13.86 16.75 -17.56
CA ALA A 228 13.13 17.71 -16.73
C ALA A 228 13.25 19.14 -17.26
N LYS A 229 14.47 19.59 -17.62
CA LYS A 229 14.69 20.93 -18.18
C LYS A 229 13.97 21.13 -19.51
N ASN A 230 14.02 20.16 -20.41
CA ASN A 230 13.36 20.24 -21.71
C ASN A 230 11.83 20.31 -21.57
N LYS A 231 11.29 19.59 -20.59
CA LYS A 231 9.86 19.52 -20.26
C LYS A 231 9.40 20.61 -19.28
N LYS A 232 10.31 21.47 -18.85
CA LYS A 232 10.09 22.60 -17.92
C LYS A 232 9.65 22.18 -16.51
N TYR A 233 10.10 21.02 -16.04
CA TYR A 233 9.96 20.61 -14.64
C TYR A 233 11.11 21.13 -13.79
N SER A 234 10.78 21.56 -12.57
CA SER A 234 11.78 21.87 -11.55
C SER A 234 12.46 20.59 -11.07
N ILE A 235 13.75 20.65 -10.75
CA ILE A 235 14.49 19.57 -10.08
C ILE A 235 14.67 19.81 -8.57
N GLU A 236 14.10 20.90 -8.06
CA GLU A 236 14.20 21.30 -6.66
C GLU A 236 13.07 20.70 -5.82
N ILE A 237 13.36 20.39 -4.56
CA ILE A 237 12.36 19.89 -3.60
C ILE A 237 11.37 21.01 -3.20
N SER A 238 11.86 22.25 -3.08
CA SER A 238 11.10 23.39 -2.56
C SER A 238 10.89 24.45 -3.63
N THR A 239 9.74 24.41 -4.31
CA THR A 239 9.39 25.34 -5.39
C THR A 239 8.40 26.41 -4.92
N ALA A 240 8.11 27.40 -5.76
CA ALA A 240 7.04 28.36 -5.49
C ALA A 240 5.69 27.66 -5.28
N LYS A 241 5.40 26.59 -6.03
CA LYS A 241 4.18 25.77 -5.90
C LYS A 241 4.12 25.09 -4.53
N THR A 242 5.19 24.42 -4.08
CA THR A 242 5.18 23.76 -2.76
C THR A 242 5.08 24.76 -1.61
N LYS A 243 5.77 25.92 -1.72
CA LYS A 243 5.67 27.00 -0.74
C LYS A 243 4.26 27.60 -0.69
N ALA A 244 3.63 27.82 -1.85
CA ALA A 244 2.25 28.34 -1.93
C ALA A 244 1.25 27.36 -1.33
N ARG A 245 1.41 26.05 -1.56
CA ARG A 245 0.62 25.01 -0.89
C ARG A 245 0.80 25.06 0.62
N ASN A 246 2.04 25.12 1.11
CA ASN A 246 2.34 25.12 2.54
C ASN A 246 1.69 26.31 3.28
N LYS A 247 1.50 27.46 2.61
CA LYS A 247 0.77 28.61 3.17
C LYS A 247 -0.72 28.35 3.39
N LYS A 248 -1.31 27.37 2.71
CA LYS A 248 -2.72 26.97 2.84
C LYS A 248 -2.92 25.81 3.83
N VAL A 249 -1.85 25.22 4.33
CA VAL A 249 -1.93 24.13 5.31
C VAL A 249 -2.44 24.69 6.62
N VAL A 250 -3.61 24.22 7.07
CA VAL A 250 -4.26 24.67 8.30
C VAL A 250 -3.57 24.09 9.54
N SER A 251 -3.12 22.83 9.46
CA SER A 251 -2.39 22.17 10.54
C SER A 251 -1.48 21.08 9.98
N LYS A 252 -0.33 20.87 10.62
CA LYS A 252 0.47 19.67 10.40
C LYS A 252 -0.13 18.55 11.24
N THR A 253 -0.47 17.43 10.60
CA THR A 253 -0.96 16.27 11.34
C THR A 253 0.23 15.48 11.90
N PHE A 254 0.00 14.25 12.37
CA PHE A 254 1.08 13.40 12.89
C PHE A 254 1.98 12.84 11.80
N ASN A 255 1.57 12.95 10.53
CA ASN A 255 2.37 12.61 9.36
C ASN A 255 3.30 13.76 8.92
#